data_AF-A0A849QAA5-F1
#
_entry.id   AF-A0A849QAA5-F1
#
_cell.length_a   1.000
_cell.length_b   1.000
_cell.length_c   1.000
_cell.angle_alpha   90.00
_cell.angle_beta   90.00
_cell.angle_gamma   90.00
#
_symmetry.space_group_name_H-M   'P 1'
#
loop_
_entity.id
_entity.type
_entity.pdbx_description
1 polymer ?
#
loop_
_entity_poly.entity_id
_entity_poly.type
_entity_poly.pdbx_seq_one_letter_code
_entity_poly.pdbx_strand_id
1 'polypeptide(L)'
;MNKNILSIHILLFIITIIFIYIYIDSYTENIDSESEGEYENNLDSIQSSKEERDQTVFGSGFDMVSCEQVTEKDIYELCTRIMKNNPDEFEIIMMANKFNQHIGPNNIYGAKMALYAKKLLNGTNNEISVLSEAGTKPLISCLNDGIMIAIGATFGRGLIENDPLQSKLAATFFYKNKSVRLEVKSENLEFTQKYIADSLKKHQSMNNDYFKDVRDMGLYVWEHFPQDDLFIITYPENENYCDFNDDSIYVYINRLHNFFHTEPTDEKILAFIEQDECVYNGSIIKDDFTLTILSIWKSNDETILFEHIIGEEIL
;
A
#
# COMPACT_ATOMS: atom_id res chain seq x y z
N MET A 1 -22.33 39.26 -8.05
CA MET A 1 -21.32 39.48 -7.01
C MET A 1 -20.33 38.31 -6.82
N ASN A 2 -20.18 37.37 -7.77
CA ASN A 2 -19.40 36.13 -7.56
C ASN A 2 -18.19 35.89 -8.49
N LYS A 3 -17.88 36.80 -9.43
CA LYS A 3 -16.69 36.65 -10.30
C LYS A 3 -15.39 37.17 -9.65
N ASN A 4 -15.48 38.08 -8.68
CA ASN A 4 -14.30 38.65 -8.02
C ASN A 4 -13.70 37.72 -6.97
N ILE A 5 -14.48 36.82 -6.36
CA ILE A 5 -13.98 35.90 -5.32
C ILE A 5 -13.20 34.74 -5.95
N LEU A 6 -13.66 34.20 -7.08
CA LEU A 6 -12.96 33.15 -7.82
C LEU A 6 -11.61 33.64 -8.36
N SER A 7 -11.55 34.89 -8.83
CA SER A 7 -10.31 35.50 -9.31
C SER A 7 -9.29 35.76 -8.20
N ILE A 8 -9.73 35.96 -6.95
CA ILE A 8 -8.83 36.15 -5.80
C ILE A 8 -8.25 34.81 -5.32
N HIS A 9 -9.03 33.72 -5.35
CA HIS A 9 -8.51 32.40 -5.01
C HIS A 9 -7.51 31.86 -6.03
N ILE A 10 -7.74 32.08 -7.32
CA ILE A 10 -6.77 31.73 -8.38
C ILE A 10 -5.49 32.54 -8.22
N LEU A 11 -5.58 33.84 -7.91
CA LEU A 11 -4.41 34.69 -7.69
C LEU A 11 -3.62 34.26 -6.44
N LEU A 12 -4.29 33.87 -5.35
CA LEU A 12 -3.64 33.35 -4.14
C LEU A 12 -2.95 32.01 -4.38
N PHE A 13 -3.55 31.12 -5.20
CA PHE A 13 -2.97 29.84 -5.60
C PHE A 13 -1.71 30.02 -6.47
N ILE A 14 -1.75 30.94 -7.44
CA ILE A 14 -0.59 31.27 -8.27
C ILE A 14 0.54 31.88 -7.42
N ILE A 15 0.23 32.74 -6.46
CA ILE A 15 1.24 33.30 -5.54
C ILE A 15 1.86 32.22 -4.65
N THR A 16 1.10 31.21 -4.22
CA THR A 16 1.66 30.10 -3.42
C THR A 16 2.58 29.21 -4.23
N ILE A 17 2.24 28.93 -5.50
CA ILE A 17 3.11 28.19 -6.42
C ILE A 17 4.41 28.95 -6.68
N ILE A 18 4.35 30.27 -6.89
CA ILE A 18 5.55 31.09 -7.10
C ILE A 18 6.47 31.09 -5.85
N PHE A 19 5.90 31.13 -4.65
CA PHE A 19 6.68 31.05 -3.41
C PHE A 19 7.33 29.67 -3.21
N ILE A 20 6.66 28.58 -3.62
CA ILE A 20 7.25 27.24 -3.62
C ILE A 20 8.42 27.16 -4.61
N TYR A 21 8.25 27.72 -5.82
CA TYR A 21 9.29 27.74 -6.85
C TYR A 21 10.55 28.51 -6.41
N ILE A 22 10.37 29.69 -5.80
CA ILE A 22 11.48 30.50 -5.27
C ILE A 22 12.17 29.80 -4.07
N TYR A 23 11.41 29.06 -3.26
CA TYR A 23 11.96 28.29 -2.14
C TYR A 23 12.78 27.08 -2.60
N ILE A 24 12.39 26.45 -3.72
CA ILE A 24 13.10 25.32 -4.32
C ILE A 24 14.39 25.80 -5.03
N ASP A 25 14.33 26.88 -5.82
CA ASP A 25 15.52 27.47 -6.46
C ASP A 25 16.57 27.95 -5.44
N SER A 26 16.13 28.43 -4.29
CA SER A 26 17.01 28.79 -3.16
C SER A 26 17.75 27.58 -2.55
N TYR A 27 17.26 26.36 -2.78
CA TYR A 27 17.81 25.13 -2.22
C TYR A 27 18.74 24.42 -3.21
N THR A 28 18.50 24.56 -4.50
CA THR A 28 19.30 23.97 -5.59
C THR A 28 20.63 24.70 -5.81
N GLU A 29 20.72 26.01 -5.56
CA GLU A 29 22.01 26.75 -5.63
C GLU A 29 23.06 26.33 -4.57
N ASN A 30 22.73 25.41 -3.65
CA ASN A 30 23.66 24.92 -2.62
C ASN A 30 24.15 23.46 -2.82
N ILE A 31 23.79 22.79 -3.92
CA ILE A 31 24.16 21.37 -4.15
C ILE A 31 24.96 21.16 -5.45
N ASP A 32 25.62 22.20 -5.98
CA ASP A 32 26.58 22.05 -7.09
C ASP A 32 28.02 22.21 -6.59
N SER A 33 28.49 21.24 -5.81
CA SER A 33 29.91 20.84 -5.81
C SER A 33 30.10 19.54 -5.04
N GLU A 34 30.01 18.40 -5.73
CA GLU A 34 30.95 17.27 -5.60
C GLU A 34 30.44 16.01 -6.36
N SER A 35 31.32 15.49 -7.22
CA SER A 35 31.34 14.13 -7.79
C SER A 35 30.48 13.79 -9.02
N GLU A 36 30.82 14.37 -10.17
CA GLU A 36 30.70 13.64 -11.44
C GLU A 36 31.94 12.76 -11.64
N GLY A 37 31.75 11.45 -11.58
CA GLY A 37 32.81 10.48 -11.83
C GLY A 37 32.33 9.04 -11.82
N GLU A 38 32.16 8.48 -13.02
CA GLU A 38 32.43 7.08 -13.34
C GLU A 38 31.37 6.02 -12.95
N TYR A 39 30.15 6.08 -13.51
CA TYR A 39 29.20 4.94 -13.51
C TYR A 39 28.36 4.86 -14.80
N GLU A 40 28.98 4.75 -15.98
CA GLU A 40 28.21 4.68 -17.24
C GLU A 40 28.57 3.52 -18.17
N ASN A 41 29.11 2.41 -17.65
CA ASN A 41 29.40 1.23 -18.47
C ASN A 41 29.03 -0.07 -17.75
N ASN A 42 27.73 -0.43 -17.71
CA ASN A 42 27.31 -1.84 -17.61
C ASN A 42 25.79 -2.14 -17.73
N LEU A 43 24.92 -1.15 -17.98
CA LEU A 43 23.46 -1.36 -17.95
C LEU A 43 22.93 -2.30 -19.06
N ASP A 44 23.58 -2.34 -20.23
CA ASP A 44 23.11 -3.15 -21.37
C ASP A 44 23.19 -4.68 -21.16
N SER A 45 23.98 -5.15 -20.18
CA SER A 45 24.14 -6.59 -19.92
C SER A 45 23.05 -7.19 -19.02
N ILE A 46 22.23 -6.36 -18.36
CA ILE A 46 21.24 -6.79 -17.36
C ILE A 46 19.86 -7.08 -18.01
N GLN A 47 19.60 -6.56 -19.21
CA GLN A 47 18.29 -6.68 -19.87
C GLN A 47 17.97 -8.07 -20.45
N SER A 48 18.94 -8.98 -20.61
CA SER A 48 18.71 -10.25 -21.33
C SER A 48 18.32 -11.47 -20.48
N SER A 49 18.07 -11.31 -19.18
CA SER A 49 17.59 -12.40 -18.32
C SER A 49 16.57 -11.96 -17.27
N LYS A 50 15.42 -11.40 -17.70
CA LYS A 50 14.23 -11.41 -16.84
C LYS A 50 13.60 -12.81 -16.87
N GLU A 51 14.29 -13.78 -16.25
CA GLU A 51 13.56 -14.90 -15.66
C GLU A 51 12.59 -14.33 -14.63
N GLU A 52 11.38 -14.88 -14.58
CA GLU A 52 10.33 -14.55 -13.62
C GLU A 52 10.91 -14.75 -12.20
N ARG A 53 11.37 -13.66 -11.57
CA ARG A 53 12.02 -13.73 -10.26
C ARG A 53 10.97 -13.97 -9.19
N ASP A 54 10.69 -15.24 -8.91
CA ASP A 54 10.01 -15.67 -7.67
C ASP A 54 10.97 -15.48 -6.47
N GLN A 55 11.33 -14.23 -6.19
CA GLN A 55 12.03 -13.82 -4.98
C GLN A 55 11.00 -13.63 -3.85
N THR A 56 10.25 -14.68 -3.57
CA THR A 56 9.57 -14.78 -2.30
C THR A 56 10.60 -15.04 -1.19
N VAL A 57 10.30 -14.64 0.05
CA VAL A 57 11.08 -15.08 1.22
C VAL A 57 11.25 -16.60 1.19
N PHE A 58 10.23 -17.31 0.71
CA PHE A 58 10.17 -18.76 0.50
C PHE A 58 11.21 -19.34 -0.47
N GLY A 59 11.81 -18.53 -1.37
CA GLY A 59 12.87 -18.97 -2.30
C GLY A 59 14.28 -18.47 -1.94
N SER A 60 14.42 -17.70 -0.86
CA SER A 60 15.66 -16.98 -0.52
C SER A 60 16.65 -17.76 0.34
N GLY A 61 16.28 -18.97 0.78
CA GLY A 61 17.10 -19.81 1.66
C GLY A 61 17.10 -19.38 3.14
N PHE A 62 16.27 -18.41 3.50
CA PHE A 62 15.94 -18.07 4.88
C PHE A 62 14.77 -18.93 5.37
N ASP A 63 14.97 -20.24 5.49
CA ASP A 63 13.97 -21.11 6.12
C ASP A 63 13.75 -20.64 7.54
N MET A 64 12.52 -20.21 7.86
CA MET A 64 12.20 -19.84 9.23
C MET A 64 12.17 -21.08 10.11
N VAL A 65 12.87 -20.94 11.23
CA VAL A 65 12.78 -21.66 12.51
C VAL A 65 11.72 -22.78 12.52
N SER A 66 12.14 -24.05 12.48
CA SER A 66 11.20 -25.17 12.74
C SER A 66 10.53 -24.94 14.11
N CYS A 67 9.31 -25.42 14.34
CA CYS A 67 8.64 -25.19 15.64
C CYS A 67 9.55 -25.57 16.83
N GLU A 68 10.43 -26.55 16.67
CA GLU A 68 11.38 -27.02 17.69
C GLU A 68 12.41 -25.97 18.13
N GLN A 69 12.64 -24.95 17.32
CA GLN A 69 13.54 -23.84 17.59
C GLN A 69 12.82 -22.62 18.20
N VAL A 70 11.48 -22.67 18.34
CA VAL A 70 10.69 -21.67 19.07
C VAL A 70 10.82 -21.89 20.58
N THR A 71 11.27 -20.88 21.31
CA THR A 71 11.56 -21.00 22.75
C THR A 71 10.40 -20.55 23.65
N GLU A 72 9.55 -19.67 23.13
CA GLU A 72 8.38 -19.15 23.79
C GLU A 72 7.26 -20.19 23.72
N LYS A 73 6.84 -20.68 24.89
CA LYS A 73 5.90 -21.80 25.00
C LYS A 73 4.57 -21.55 24.25
N ASP A 74 4.02 -20.35 24.37
CA ASP A 74 2.77 -19.96 23.72
C ASP A 74 2.87 -19.97 22.19
N ILE A 75 3.99 -19.51 21.63
CA ILE A 75 4.27 -19.56 20.18
C ILE A 75 4.55 -20.99 19.73
N TYR A 76 5.29 -21.78 20.52
CA TYR A 76 5.52 -23.19 20.22
C TYR A 76 4.20 -23.94 20.08
N GLU A 77 3.30 -23.78 21.04
CA GLU A 77 1.98 -24.38 21.03
C GLU A 77 1.17 -23.94 19.80
N LEU A 78 1.20 -22.66 19.46
CA LEU A 78 0.53 -22.14 18.26
C LEU A 78 1.14 -22.69 16.97
N CYS A 79 2.47 -22.76 16.89
CA CYS A 79 3.22 -23.32 15.76
C CYS A 79 2.78 -24.76 15.46
N THR A 80 2.67 -25.60 16.49
CA THR A 80 2.23 -27.00 16.33
C THR A 80 0.80 -27.14 15.80
N ARG A 81 -0.06 -26.11 15.96
CA ARG A 81 -1.44 -26.10 15.47
C ARG A 81 -1.59 -25.43 14.10
N ILE A 82 -0.98 -24.26 13.90
CA ILE A 82 -1.16 -23.43 12.70
C ILE A 82 -0.20 -23.84 11.58
N MET A 83 1.10 -23.96 11.86
CA MET A 83 2.13 -24.17 10.82
C MET A 83 1.88 -25.44 10.00
N LYS A 84 1.31 -26.48 10.63
CA LYS A 84 0.95 -27.73 9.95
C LYS A 84 -0.09 -27.53 8.83
N ASN A 85 -1.02 -26.58 9.00
CA ASN A 85 -2.14 -26.36 8.09
C ASN A 85 -1.92 -25.14 7.19
N ASN A 86 -1.15 -24.15 7.65
CA ASN A 86 -0.89 -22.90 6.94
C ASN A 86 0.51 -22.35 7.30
N PRO A 87 1.58 -22.94 6.72
CA PRO A 87 2.96 -22.56 7.01
C PRO A 87 3.26 -21.10 6.58
N ASP A 88 2.77 -20.68 5.40
CA ASP A 88 2.98 -19.33 4.88
C ASP A 88 2.40 -18.25 5.80
N GLU A 89 1.16 -18.44 6.28
CA GLU A 89 0.55 -17.53 7.25
C GLU A 89 1.37 -17.50 8.55
N PHE A 90 1.81 -18.67 9.02
CA PHE A 90 2.55 -18.74 10.27
C PHE A 90 3.84 -17.92 10.21
N GLU A 91 4.60 -18.15 9.14
CA GLU A 91 5.85 -17.48 8.84
C GLU A 91 5.69 -15.96 8.70
N ILE A 92 4.75 -15.53 7.85
CA ILE A 92 4.50 -14.10 7.60
C ILE A 92 4.08 -13.38 8.87
N ILE A 93 3.18 -13.98 9.65
CA ILE A 93 2.72 -13.35 10.89
C ILE A 93 3.87 -13.32 11.92
N MET A 94 4.69 -14.37 12.02
CA MET A 94 5.89 -14.32 12.86
C MET A 94 6.84 -13.19 12.46
N MET A 95 7.10 -13.03 11.16
CA MET A 95 7.95 -11.97 10.64
C MET A 95 7.37 -10.58 10.90
N ALA A 96 6.06 -10.40 10.67
CA ALA A 96 5.37 -9.13 10.92
C ALA A 96 5.41 -8.73 12.40
N ASN A 97 5.25 -9.69 13.31
CA ASN A 97 5.35 -9.44 14.75
C ASN A 97 6.78 -9.13 15.20
N LYS A 98 7.79 -9.79 14.61
CA LYS A 98 9.21 -9.46 14.87
C LYS A 98 9.54 -8.04 14.40
N PHE A 99 9.08 -7.66 13.21
CA PHE A 99 9.25 -6.32 12.66
C PHE A 99 8.58 -5.26 13.54
N ASN A 100 7.33 -5.50 13.93
CA ASN A 100 6.53 -4.63 14.80
C ASN A 100 6.98 -4.65 16.29
N GLN A 101 7.96 -5.50 16.63
CA GLN A 101 8.56 -5.67 17.97
C GLN A 101 7.61 -6.18 19.08
N HIS A 102 6.35 -6.49 18.75
CA HIS A 102 5.39 -7.13 19.64
C HIS A 102 4.28 -7.83 18.85
N ILE A 103 3.56 -8.74 19.52
CA ILE A 103 2.38 -9.40 18.96
C ILE A 103 1.15 -8.58 19.25
N GLY A 104 0.55 -7.99 18.20
CA GLY A 104 -0.65 -7.17 18.30
C GLY A 104 -1.77 -7.66 17.38
N PRO A 105 -3.04 -7.34 17.68
CA PRO A 105 -4.15 -7.74 16.82
C PRO A 105 -4.12 -7.03 15.46
N ASN A 106 -3.74 -5.76 15.41
CA ASN A 106 -3.84 -4.95 14.18
C ASN A 106 -2.82 -5.34 13.10
N ASN A 107 -1.56 -5.64 13.47
CA ASN A 107 -0.59 -6.12 12.49
C ASN A 107 -0.92 -7.55 12.03
N ILE A 108 -1.54 -8.38 12.88
CA ILE A 108 -2.08 -9.69 12.48
C ILE A 108 -3.25 -9.51 11.49
N TYR A 109 -4.16 -8.57 11.74
CA TYR A 109 -5.20 -8.21 10.78
C TYR A 109 -4.61 -7.80 9.44
N GLY A 110 -3.59 -6.95 9.43
CA GLY A 110 -2.92 -6.51 8.20
C GLY A 110 -2.30 -7.66 7.42
N ALA A 111 -1.61 -8.57 8.10
CA ALA A 111 -0.99 -9.74 7.47
C ALA A 111 -2.03 -10.70 6.86
N LYS A 112 -3.09 -11.05 7.62
CA LYS A 112 -4.19 -11.88 7.12
C LYS A 112 -4.94 -11.21 5.97
N MET A 113 -5.14 -9.89 6.05
CA MET A 113 -5.81 -9.09 5.02
C MET A 113 -5.03 -9.15 3.71
N ALA A 114 -3.73 -8.88 3.74
CA ALA A 114 -2.90 -8.87 2.54
C ALA A 114 -2.72 -10.28 1.93
N LEU A 115 -2.56 -11.31 2.76
CA LEU A 115 -2.55 -12.71 2.29
C LEU A 115 -3.85 -13.09 1.58
N TYR A 116 -4.98 -12.69 2.15
CA TYR A 116 -6.27 -12.98 1.55
C TYR A 116 -6.52 -12.19 0.28
N ALA A 117 -6.18 -10.89 0.26
CA ALA A 117 -6.26 -10.06 -0.94
C ALA A 117 -5.39 -10.63 -2.08
N LYS A 118 -4.14 -11.02 -1.79
CA LYS A 118 -3.25 -11.69 -2.74
C LYS A 118 -3.92 -12.92 -3.35
N LYS A 119 -4.55 -13.76 -2.52
CA LYS A 119 -5.30 -14.95 -2.98
C LYS A 119 -6.47 -14.58 -3.88
N LEU A 120 -7.28 -13.58 -3.50
CA LEU A 120 -8.44 -13.14 -4.28
C LEU A 120 -8.04 -12.55 -5.64
N LEU A 121 -6.92 -11.83 -5.69
CA LEU A 121 -6.41 -11.19 -6.90
C LEU A 121 -5.61 -12.15 -7.79
N ASN A 122 -5.24 -13.35 -7.30
CA ASN A 122 -4.17 -14.18 -7.87
C ASN A 122 -2.89 -13.35 -8.11
N GLY A 123 -2.55 -12.52 -7.12
CA GLY A 123 -1.45 -11.57 -7.20
C GLY A 123 -0.10 -12.17 -6.83
N THR A 124 0.95 -11.55 -7.35
CA THR A 124 2.34 -11.88 -7.02
C THR A 124 2.81 -10.92 -5.92
N ASN A 125 3.64 -11.43 -4.99
CA ASN A 125 4.32 -10.54 -4.04
C ASN A 125 5.10 -9.49 -4.82
N ASN A 126 5.34 -8.34 -4.20
CA ASN A 126 6.15 -7.27 -4.79
C ASN A 126 5.54 -6.60 -6.05
N GLU A 127 4.33 -6.99 -6.46
CA GLU A 127 3.61 -6.40 -7.60
C GLU A 127 2.20 -5.91 -7.23
N ILE A 128 1.68 -6.32 -6.07
CA ILE A 128 0.42 -5.79 -5.53
C ILE A 128 0.70 -4.44 -4.92
N SER A 129 -0.10 -3.44 -5.29
CA SER A 129 -0.11 -2.16 -4.63
C SER A 129 -1.30 -2.00 -3.69
N VAL A 130 -1.17 -1.10 -2.72
CA VAL A 130 -2.12 -0.97 -1.62
C VAL A 130 -2.41 0.49 -1.32
N LEU A 131 -3.70 0.81 -1.22
CA LEU A 131 -4.18 1.98 -0.54
C LEU A 131 -4.67 1.58 0.85
N SER A 132 -3.95 1.96 1.89
CA SER A 132 -4.33 1.68 3.28
C SER A 132 -5.18 2.81 3.85
N GLU A 133 -6.32 2.46 4.44
CA GLU A 133 -7.18 3.41 5.18
C GLU A 133 -6.81 3.50 6.66
N ALA A 134 -5.71 2.85 7.07
CA ALA A 134 -5.24 2.83 8.45
C ALA A 134 -4.64 4.17 8.90
N GLY A 135 -4.21 4.99 7.95
CA GLY A 135 -3.45 6.21 8.20
C GLY A 135 -2.09 5.94 8.84
N THR A 136 -1.49 6.98 9.42
CA THR A 136 -0.12 6.93 10.00
C THR A 136 -0.09 6.95 11.53
N LYS A 137 -1.27 6.99 12.19
CA LYS A 137 -1.36 7.11 13.64
C LYS A 137 -1.55 5.74 14.30
N PRO A 138 -0.68 5.37 15.26
CA PRO A 138 -0.96 4.24 16.14
C PRO A 138 -2.29 4.48 16.89
N LEU A 139 -3.11 3.47 17.15
CA LEU A 139 -2.87 2.01 17.07
C LEU A 139 -3.27 1.36 15.72
N ILE A 140 -3.92 2.12 14.84
CA ILE A 140 -4.52 1.59 13.60
C ILE A 140 -3.43 1.38 12.54
N SER A 141 -2.43 2.27 12.47
CA SER A 141 -1.32 2.19 11.52
C SER A 141 -0.48 0.90 11.62
N CYS A 142 -0.53 0.16 12.73
CA CYS A 142 0.10 -1.16 12.85
C CYS A 142 -0.44 -2.17 11.82
N LEU A 143 -1.63 -1.93 11.25
CA LEU A 143 -2.14 -2.67 10.09
C LEU A 143 -1.13 -2.69 8.94
N ASN A 144 -0.48 -1.54 8.69
CA ASN A 144 0.44 -1.36 7.56
C ASN A 144 1.65 -2.29 7.65
N ASP A 145 2.20 -2.50 8.85
CA ASP A 145 3.35 -3.40 9.05
C ASP A 145 3.00 -4.84 8.63
N GLY A 146 1.80 -5.30 8.99
CA GLY A 146 1.30 -6.61 8.58
C GLY A 146 1.15 -6.72 7.07
N ILE A 147 0.56 -5.71 6.44
CA ILE A 147 0.37 -5.65 4.98
C ILE A 147 1.73 -5.68 4.26
N MET A 148 2.64 -4.79 4.65
CA MET A 148 3.97 -4.65 4.05
C MET A 148 4.75 -5.97 4.07
N ILE A 149 4.76 -6.66 5.21
CA ILE A 149 5.50 -7.91 5.38
C ILE A 149 4.86 -9.06 4.60
N ALA A 150 3.53 -9.12 4.54
CA ALA A 150 2.83 -10.24 3.91
C ALA A 150 3.00 -10.30 2.39
N ILE A 151 3.01 -9.15 1.72
CA ILE A 151 3.05 -9.10 0.25
C ILE A 151 4.24 -8.32 -0.32
N GLY A 152 5.10 -7.77 0.55
CA GLY A 152 6.28 -7.00 0.14
C GLY A 152 5.95 -5.63 -0.46
N ALA A 153 4.71 -5.15 -0.28
CA ALA A 153 4.26 -3.83 -0.71
C ALA A 153 4.72 -2.78 0.31
N THR A 154 5.95 -2.27 0.17
CA THR A 154 6.56 -1.37 1.15
C THR A 154 6.50 0.09 0.72
N PHE A 155 6.49 1.03 1.69
CA PHE A 155 6.54 2.47 1.41
C PHE A 155 7.77 2.84 0.57
N GLY A 156 8.93 2.26 0.88
CA GLY A 156 10.17 2.52 0.13
C GLY A 156 10.15 2.02 -1.32
N ARG A 157 9.15 1.23 -1.72
CA ARG A 157 8.93 0.79 -3.10
C ARG A 157 7.74 1.48 -3.76
N GLY A 158 7.09 2.42 -3.07
CA GLY A 158 5.87 3.09 -3.53
C GLY A 158 4.65 2.17 -3.68
N LEU A 159 4.71 0.93 -3.17
CA LEU A 159 3.64 -0.05 -3.36
C LEU A 159 2.55 0.02 -2.27
N ILE A 160 2.74 0.82 -1.23
CA ILE A 160 1.70 1.10 -0.25
C ILE A 160 1.66 2.60 0.01
N GLU A 161 0.45 3.14 -0.02
CA GLU A 161 0.13 4.49 0.38
C GLU A 161 -0.87 4.48 1.53
N ASN A 162 -0.90 5.56 2.30
CA ASN A 162 -1.94 5.76 3.32
C ASN A 162 -2.90 6.83 2.84
N ASP A 163 -4.19 6.56 2.95
CA ASP A 163 -5.22 7.59 2.93
C ASP A 163 -5.14 8.36 4.27
N PRO A 164 -4.73 9.65 4.25
CA PRO A 164 -4.60 10.44 5.47
C PRO A 164 -5.96 10.88 6.05
N LEU A 165 -7.06 10.74 5.29
CA LEU A 165 -8.40 11.15 5.68
C LEU A 165 -9.17 10.04 6.39
N GLN A 166 -8.69 8.79 6.30
CA GLN A 166 -9.33 7.63 6.89
C GLN A 166 -8.57 7.12 8.12
N SER A 167 -9.30 6.39 8.97
CA SER A 167 -8.72 5.71 10.13
C SER A 167 -9.50 4.43 10.39
N LYS A 168 -9.43 3.51 9.42
CA LYS A 168 -10.13 2.23 9.42
C LYS A 168 -9.14 1.09 9.30
N LEU A 169 -9.49 -0.08 9.85
CA LEU A 169 -8.78 -1.32 9.53
C LEU A 169 -9.28 -1.87 8.20
N ALA A 170 -8.98 -1.13 7.14
CA ALA A 170 -9.34 -1.44 5.78
C ALA A 170 -8.21 -1.06 4.83
N ALA A 171 -8.13 -1.76 3.70
CA ALA A 171 -7.23 -1.42 2.62
C ALA A 171 -7.80 -1.90 1.29
N THR A 172 -7.48 -1.17 0.23
CA THR A 172 -7.75 -1.57 -1.16
C THR A 172 -6.46 -2.04 -1.80
N PHE A 173 -6.50 -3.25 -2.35
CA PHE A 173 -5.39 -3.90 -3.01
C PHE A 173 -5.63 -3.88 -4.51
N PHE A 174 -4.59 -3.56 -5.28
CA PHE A 174 -4.63 -3.49 -6.72
C PHE A 174 -3.60 -4.44 -7.32
N TYR A 175 -4.02 -5.20 -8.33
CA TYR A 175 -3.13 -6.05 -9.11
C TYR A 175 -3.61 -6.10 -10.55
N LYS A 176 -2.78 -5.60 -11.47
CA LYS A 176 -3.13 -5.48 -12.90
C LYS A 176 -4.43 -4.67 -13.08
N ASN A 177 -5.46 -5.29 -13.64
CA ASN A 177 -6.78 -4.70 -13.87
C ASN A 177 -7.82 -5.16 -12.84
N LYS A 178 -7.36 -5.61 -11.66
CA LYS A 178 -8.22 -6.10 -10.58
C LYS A 178 -7.96 -5.34 -9.29
N SER A 179 -9.01 -5.20 -8.50
CA SER A 179 -8.99 -4.54 -7.21
C SER A 179 -9.92 -5.23 -6.22
N VAL A 180 -9.52 -5.24 -4.96
CA VAL A 180 -10.36 -5.71 -3.86
C VAL A 180 -10.10 -4.86 -2.63
N ARG A 181 -11.19 -4.37 -2.04
CA ARG A 181 -11.17 -3.71 -0.74
C ARG A 181 -11.58 -4.70 0.33
N LEU A 182 -10.76 -4.79 1.37
CA LEU A 182 -11.03 -5.61 2.54
C LEU A 182 -11.13 -4.71 3.77
N GLU A 183 -12.17 -4.90 4.56
CA GLU A 183 -12.38 -4.20 5.83
C GLU A 183 -12.65 -5.22 6.95
N VAL A 184 -11.97 -5.08 8.09
CA VAL A 184 -12.22 -5.94 9.25
C VAL A 184 -13.68 -5.76 9.71
N LYS A 185 -14.43 -6.86 9.83
CA LYS A 185 -15.81 -6.82 10.30
C LYS A 185 -15.94 -6.13 11.66
N SER A 186 -16.96 -5.29 11.80
CA SER A 186 -17.18 -4.45 12.99
C SER A 186 -17.22 -5.22 14.30
N GLU A 187 -17.84 -6.41 14.33
CA GLU A 187 -17.97 -7.23 15.53
C GLU A 187 -16.61 -7.72 16.07
N ASN A 188 -15.67 -8.03 15.17
CA ASN A 188 -14.32 -8.46 15.52
C ASN A 188 -13.46 -7.27 15.98
N LEU A 189 -13.69 -6.11 15.35
CA LEU A 189 -13.04 -4.86 15.72
C LEU A 189 -13.49 -4.39 17.11
N GLU A 190 -14.80 -4.35 17.35
CA GLU A 190 -15.37 -3.96 18.64
C GLU A 190 -14.90 -4.90 19.77
N PHE A 191 -14.88 -6.21 19.51
CA PHE A 191 -14.38 -7.20 20.45
C PHE A 191 -12.92 -6.92 20.85
N THR A 192 -12.04 -6.77 19.87
CA THR A 192 -10.60 -6.53 20.12
C THR A 192 -10.35 -5.17 20.76
N GLN A 193 -10.96 -4.10 20.26
CA GLN A 193 -10.81 -2.76 20.83
C GLN A 193 -11.31 -2.70 22.27
N LYS A 194 -12.44 -3.34 22.57
CA LYS A 194 -12.96 -3.43 23.93
C LYS A 194 -11.97 -4.13 24.86
N TYR A 195 -11.41 -5.26 24.43
CA TYR A 195 -10.43 -6.00 25.22
C TYR A 195 -9.20 -5.13 25.55
N ILE A 196 -8.65 -4.43 24.55
CA ILE A 196 -7.48 -3.56 24.73
C ILE A 196 -7.80 -2.36 25.62
N ALA A 197 -8.97 -1.74 25.47
CA ALA A 197 -9.42 -0.64 26.32
C ALA A 197 -9.60 -1.07 27.78
N ASP A 198 -10.20 -2.25 28.02
CA ASP A 198 -10.36 -2.81 29.35
C ASP A 198 -9.01 -3.15 29.99
N SER A 199 -8.04 -3.64 29.20
CA SER A 199 -6.66 -3.87 29.65
C SER A 199 -5.94 -2.56 30.03
N LEU A 200 -6.04 -1.51 29.21
CA LEU A 200 -5.45 -0.21 29.53
C LEU A 200 -6.03 0.37 30.82
N LYS A 201 -7.34 0.21 31.04
CA LYS A 201 -8.02 0.63 32.28
C LYS A 201 -7.55 -0.16 33.50
N LYS A 202 -7.35 -1.47 33.35
CA LYS A 202 -6.87 -2.38 34.41
C LYS A 202 -5.45 -2.02 34.86
N HIS A 203 -4.54 -1.77 33.93
CA HIS A 203 -3.12 -1.54 34.21
C HIS A 203 -2.73 -0.06 34.37
N GLN A 204 -3.64 0.86 34.02
CA GLN A 204 -3.50 2.32 34.13
C GLN A 204 -2.30 2.91 33.38
N SER A 205 -1.60 2.11 32.58
CA SER A 205 -0.42 2.48 31.79
C SER A 205 -0.11 1.40 30.74
N MET A 206 0.63 1.76 29.69
CA MET A 206 1.16 0.82 28.69
C MET A 206 2.42 0.12 29.20
N ASN A 207 2.30 -0.58 30.33
CA ASN A 207 3.41 -1.32 30.95
C ASN A 207 3.50 -2.76 30.42
N ASN A 208 4.44 -3.55 30.95
CA ASN A 208 4.64 -4.94 30.52
C ASN A 208 3.40 -5.82 30.69
N ASP A 209 2.57 -5.58 31.72
CA ASP A 209 1.36 -6.38 31.93
C ASP A 209 0.25 -6.01 30.95
N TYR A 210 0.17 -4.75 30.53
CA TYR A 210 -0.65 -4.34 29.40
C TYR A 210 -0.21 -5.04 28.11
N PHE A 211 1.10 -5.07 27.81
CA PHE A 211 1.59 -5.72 26.60
C PHE A 211 1.46 -7.25 26.61
N LYS A 212 1.37 -7.89 27.79
CA LYS A 212 0.96 -9.30 27.89
C LYS A 212 -0.50 -9.49 27.45
N ASP A 213 -1.41 -8.65 27.93
CA ASP A 213 -2.81 -8.70 27.50
C ASP A 213 -2.92 -8.40 25.98
N VAL A 214 -2.15 -7.44 25.44
CA VAL A 214 -2.10 -7.17 23.98
C VAL A 214 -1.64 -8.41 23.21
N ARG A 215 -0.60 -9.10 23.69
CA ARG A 215 -0.10 -10.35 23.10
C ARG A 215 -1.15 -11.45 23.14
N ASP A 216 -1.81 -11.65 24.28
CA ASP A 216 -2.87 -12.66 24.42
C ASP A 216 -4.00 -12.42 23.41
N MET A 217 -4.41 -11.16 23.22
CA MET A 217 -5.40 -10.78 22.21
C MET A 217 -4.87 -11.03 20.78
N GLY A 218 -3.62 -10.68 20.49
CA GLY A 218 -3.02 -10.94 19.19
C GLY A 218 -3.01 -12.44 18.85
N LEU A 219 -2.57 -13.29 19.80
CA LEU A 219 -2.59 -14.74 19.64
C LEU A 219 -4.01 -15.29 19.44
N TYR A 220 -5.00 -14.74 20.16
CA TYR A 220 -6.39 -15.12 20.00
C TYR A 220 -6.90 -14.81 18.58
N VAL A 221 -6.64 -13.59 18.06
CA VAL A 221 -7.01 -13.22 16.69
C VAL A 221 -6.36 -14.15 15.68
N TRP A 222 -5.07 -14.44 15.84
CA TRP A 222 -4.34 -15.32 14.93
C TRP A 222 -5.00 -16.69 14.82
N GLU A 223 -5.30 -17.31 15.97
CA GLU A 223 -5.82 -18.67 16.05
C GLU A 223 -7.30 -18.77 15.64
N HIS A 224 -8.13 -17.82 16.05
CA HIS A 224 -9.58 -17.99 15.99
C HIS A 224 -10.26 -17.26 14.83
N PHE A 225 -9.59 -16.30 14.20
CA PHE A 225 -10.20 -15.51 13.12
C PHE A 225 -9.62 -15.95 11.76
N PRO A 226 -10.28 -16.90 11.07
CA PRO A 226 -9.86 -17.33 9.74
C PRO A 226 -10.13 -16.22 8.72
N GLN A 227 -9.22 -16.09 7.76
CA GLN A 227 -9.21 -14.96 6.82
C GLN A 227 -10.44 -14.88 5.92
N ASP A 228 -11.11 -16.00 5.62
CA ASP A 228 -12.29 -16.06 4.76
C ASP A 228 -13.58 -15.56 5.41
N ASP A 229 -13.62 -15.43 6.74
CA ASP A 229 -14.76 -14.92 7.49
C ASP A 229 -14.44 -13.64 8.31
N LEU A 230 -13.23 -13.10 8.16
CA LEU A 230 -12.76 -11.95 8.92
C LEU A 230 -13.11 -10.60 8.30
N PHE A 231 -13.28 -10.56 6.97
CA PHE A 231 -13.38 -9.31 6.22
C PHE A 231 -14.73 -9.13 5.54
N ILE A 232 -15.18 -7.88 5.47
CA ILE A 232 -16.14 -7.41 4.48
C ILE A 232 -15.34 -7.22 3.19
N ILE A 233 -15.80 -7.84 2.11
CA ILE A 233 -15.14 -7.81 0.80
C ILE A 233 -15.95 -6.95 -0.15
N THR A 234 -15.33 -5.91 -0.69
CA THR A 234 -15.90 -5.08 -1.75
C THR A 234 -14.99 -5.13 -2.96
N TYR A 235 -15.55 -5.21 -4.16
CA TYR A 235 -14.82 -5.14 -5.43
C TYR A 235 -15.12 -3.78 -6.06
N PRO A 236 -14.22 -2.79 -5.96
CA PRO A 236 -14.46 -1.43 -6.46
C PRO A 236 -14.79 -1.39 -7.96
N GLU A 237 -14.35 -2.39 -8.73
CA GLU A 237 -14.70 -2.58 -10.15
C GLU A 237 -16.18 -2.81 -10.44
N ASN A 238 -17.05 -2.96 -9.43
CA ASN A 238 -18.45 -3.33 -9.64
C ASN A 238 -19.49 -2.23 -9.31
N GLU A 239 -19.09 -1.05 -8.84
CA GLU A 239 -19.99 0.11 -8.73
C GLU A 239 -19.34 1.34 -9.35
N ASN A 240 -19.80 1.68 -10.56
CA ASN A 240 -19.53 2.94 -11.25
C ASN A 240 -18.06 3.43 -11.25
N TYR A 241 -17.09 2.53 -11.50
CA TYR A 241 -15.67 2.93 -11.65
C TYR A 241 -15.48 4.07 -12.66
N CYS A 242 -16.31 4.14 -13.71
CA CYS A 242 -16.25 5.22 -14.68
C CYS A 242 -16.96 6.52 -14.27
N ASP A 243 -17.69 6.57 -13.15
CA ASP A 243 -18.19 7.85 -12.66
C ASP A 243 -16.99 8.73 -12.30
N PHE A 244 -16.92 9.90 -12.93
CA PHE A 244 -15.84 10.86 -12.68
C PHE A 244 -16.05 11.51 -11.31
N ASN A 245 -15.44 10.91 -10.29
CA ASN A 245 -15.42 11.40 -8.91
C ASN A 245 -14.01 11.22 -8.33
N ASP A 246 -13.77 11.81 -7.16
CA ASP A 246 -12.45 11.81 -6.53
C ASP A 246 -11.93 10.38 -6.26
N ASP A 247 -12.80 9.43 -5.90
CA ASP A 247 -12.42 8.05 -5.59
C ASP A 247 -11.96 7.31 -6.86
N SER A 248 -12.70 7.41 -7.96
CA SER A 248 -12.37 6.77 -9.24
C SER A 248 -11.08 7.33 -9.85
N ILE A 249 -10.90 8.66 -9.79
CA ILE A 249 -9.69 9.33 -10.25
C ILE A 249 -8.50 8.90 -9.40
N TYR A 250 -8.67 8.85 -8.08
CA TYR A 250 -7.61 8.44 -7.17
C TYR A 250 -7.19 6.98 -7.40
N VAL A 251 -8.14 6.06 -7.62
CA VAL A 251 -7.84 4.68 -7.99
C VAL A 251 -7.04 4.62 -9.30
N TYR A 252 -7.45 5.36 -10.33
CA TYR A 252 -6.74 5.39 -11.61
C TYR A 252 -5.32 5.95 -11.47
N ILE A 253 -5.15 7.09 -10.80
CA ILE A 253 -3.84 7.71 -10.54
C ILE A 253 -2.94 6.74 -9.78
N ASN A 254 -3.45 6.05 -8.76
CA ASN A 254 -2.66 5.08 -8.03
C ASN A 254 -2.26 3.90 -8.91
N ARG A 255 -3.17 3.33 -9.72
CA ARG A 255 -2.80 2.26 -10.66
C ARG A 255 -1.74 2.73 -11.66
N LEU A 256 -1.84 3.98 -12.11
CA LEU A 256 -0.89 4.62 -13.02
C LEU A 256 0.49 4.78 -12.33
N HIS A 257 0.56 5.39 -11.15
CA HIS A 257 1.81 5.54 -10.39
C HIS A 257 2.50 4.19 -10.14
N ASN A 258 1.72 3.17 -9.77
CA ASN A 258 2.24 1.82 -9.58
C ASN A 258 2.83 1.21 -10.85
N PHE A 259 2.18 1.46 -11.98
CA PHE A 259 2.69 1.05 -13.27
C PHE A 259 4.03 1.75 -13.61
N PHE A 260 4.17 3.03 -13.25
CA PHE A 260 5.38 3.81 -13.48
C PHE A 260 6.58 3.41 -12.60
N HIS A 261 6.39 2.80 -11.43
CA HIS A 261 7.49 2.24 -10.63
C HIS A 261 8.31 1.15 -11.33
N THR A 262 7.91 0.73 -12.53
CA THR A 262 8.64 -0.25 -13.35
C THR A 262 9.43 0.35 -14.52
N GLU A 263 9.57 1.68 -14.56
CA GLU A 263 10.13 2.47 -15.68
C GLU A 263 9.57 2.00 -17.04
N PRO A 264 8.24 2.11 -17.25
CA PRO A 264 7.59 1.58 -18.43
C PRO A 264 7.95 2.41 -19.68
N THR A 265 8.12 1.72 -20.81
CA THR A 265 8.25 2.38 -22.12
C THR A 265 6.95 3.08 -22.51
N ASP A 266 7.02 4.06 -23.42
CA ASP A 266 5.83 4.77 -23.94
C ASP A 266 4.76 3.83 -24.48
N GLU A 267 5.18 2.78 -25.18
CA GLU A 267 4.27 1.74 -25.67
C GLU A 267 3.54 1.02 -24.54
N LYS A 268 4.21 0.74 -23.42
CA LYS A 268 3.58 0.10 -22.28
C LYS A 268 2.67 1.07 -21.53
N ILE A 269 3.04 2.35 -21.42
CA ILE A 269 2.20 3.39 -20.83
C ILE A 269 0.90 3.53 -21.61
N LEU A 270 0.98 3.64 -22.93
CA LEU A 270 -0.20 3.68 -23.79
C LEU A 270 -1.03 2.40 -23.67
N ALA A 271 -0.39 1.22 -23.67
CA ALA A 271 -1.10 -0.05 -23.48
C ALA A 271 -1.76 -0.18 -22.10
N PHE A 272 -1.20 0.44 -21.06
CA PHE A 272 -1.81 0.51 -19.73
C PHE A 272 -3.05 1.39 -19.75
N ILE A 273 -2.95 2.58 -20.37
CA ILE A 273 -4.08 3.52 -20.49
C ILE A 273 -5.21 2.87 -21.30
N GLU A 274 -4.90 2.21 -22.42
CA GLU A 274 -5.87 1.54 -23.29
C GLU A 274 -6.55 0.31 -22.66
N GLN A 275 -5.97 -0.25 -21.58
CA GLN A 275 -6.58 -1.32 -20.81
C GLN A 275 -7.62 -0.83 -19.81
N ASP A 276 -7.65 0.47 -19.52
CA ASP A 276 -8.62 1.06 -18.63
C ASP A 276 -9.94 1.33 -19.37
N GLU A 277 -11.04 0.76 -18.87
CA GLU A 277 -12.35 0.85 -19.51
C GLU A 277 -12.97 2.27 -19.45
N CYS A 278 -12.45 3.13 -18.59
CA CYS A 278 -12.93 4.49 -18.39
C CYS A 278 -12.05 5.53 -19.10
N VAL A 279 -10.84 5.17 -19.52
CA VAL A 279 -9.87 6.10 -20.09
C VAL A 279 -9.59 5.78 -21.56
N TYR A 280 -9.70 6.79 -22.41
CA TYR A 280 -9.58 6.65 -23.86
C TYR A 280 -8.62 7.69 -24.44
N ASN A 281 -8.12 7.43 -25.65
CA ASN A 281 -7.30 8.36 -26.42
C ASN A 281 -6.12 8.92 -25.62
N GLY A 282 -5.44 8.06 -24.86
CA GLY A 282 -4.22 8.41 -24.15
C GLY A 282 -3.14 8.93 -25.10
N SER A 283 -2.46 9.98 -24.70
CA SER A 283 -1.27 10.51 -25.35
C SER A 283 -0.27 10.93 -24.29
N ILE A 284 1.01 10.81 -24.64
CA ILE A 284 2.13 11.09 -23.75
C ILE A 284 2.89 12.28 -24.31
N ILE A 285 3.14 13.27 -23.46
CA ILE A 285 4.00 14.40 -23.74
C ILE A 285 5.15 14.32 -22.74
N LYS A 286 6.38 14.30 -23.22
CA LYS A 286 7.58 14.33 -22.39
C LYS A 286 8.27 15.68 -22.55
N ASP A 287 8.63 16.26 -21.42
CA ASP A 287 9.60 17.34 -21.28
C ASP A 287 10.82 16.81 -20.51
N ASP A 288 11.89 17.59 -20.43
CA ASP A 288 13.16 17.25 -19.78
C ASP A 288 12.97 16.78 -18.33
N PHE A 289 11.88 17.18 -17.65
CA PHE A 289 11.64 16.89 -16.24
C PHE A 289 10.27 16.28 -15.93
N THR A 290 9.38 16.16 -16.92
CA THR A 290 8.00 15.73 -16.70
C THR A 290 7.47 14.81 -17.78
N LEU A 291 6.64 13.86 -17.38
CA LEU A 291 5.78 13.08 -18.26
C LEU A 291 4.33 13.48 -18.02
N THR A 292 3.71 14.06 -19.03
CA THR A 292 2.31 14.44 -19.02
C THR A 292 1.49 13.43 -19.81
N ILE A 293 0.46 12.89 -19.17
CA ILE A 293 -0.52 12.00 -19.80
C ILE A 293 -1.80 12.80 -20.03
N LEU A 294 -2.16 12.93 -21.30
CA LEU A 294 -3.44 13.49 -21.71
C LEU A 294 -4.35 12.35 -22.13
N SER A 295 -5.52 12.26 -21.52
CA SER A 295 -6.49 11.20 -21.82
C SER A 295 -7.91 11.71 -21.66
N ILE A 296 -8.88 10.96 -22.19
CA ILE A 296 -10.30 11.26 -22.07
C ILE A 296 -10.92 10.27 -21.11
N TRP A 297 -11.44 10.78 -20.00
CA TRP A 297 -12.27 10.00 -19.09
C TRP A 297 -13.71 9.97 -19.61
N LYS A 298 -14.29 8.78 -19.72
CA LYS A 298 -15.68 8.59 -20.15
C LYS A 298 -16.53 8.15 -18.96
N SER A 299 -17.26 9.10 -18.39
CA SER A 299 -18.32 8.85 -17.42
C SER A 299 -19.65 8.75 -18.15
N ASN A 300 -20.62 8.00 -17.60
CA ASN A 300 -21.91 7.63 -18.20
C ASN A 300 -22.49 8.62 -19.26
N ASP A 301 -22.53 9.92 -18.95
CA ASP A 301 -23.03 10.98 -19.84
C ASP A 301 -22.02 12.09 -20.21
N GLU A 302 -20.76 12.01 -19.74
CA GLU A 302 -19.77 13.08 -19.89
C GLU A 302 -18.39 12.55 -20.31
N THR A 303 -17.73 13.30 -21.20
CA THR A 303 -16.32 13.09 -21.55
C THR A 303 -15.49 14.22 -20.97
N ILE A 304 -14.52 13.88 -20.14
CA ILE A 304 -13.68 14.85 -19.43
C ILE A 304 -12.24 14.69 -19.91
N LEU A 305 -11.61 15.80 -20.29
CA LEU A 305 -10.17 15.80 -20.56
C LEU A 305 -9.45 15.69 -19.22
N PHE A 306 -8.68 14.63 -19.07
CA PHE A 306 -7.89 14.32 -17.89
C PHE A 306 -6.41 14.51 -18.23
N GLU A 307 -5.78 15.44 -17.54
CA GLU A 307 -4.34 15.73 -17.63
C GLU A 307 -3.68 15.30 -16.33
N HIS A 308 -2.71 14.40 -16.42
CA HIS A 308 -1.92 13.93 -15.28
C HIS A 308 -0.45 14.18 -15.53
N ILE A 309 0.21 14.85 -14.60
CA ILE A 309 1.64 15.20 -14.70
C ILE A 309 2.41 14.37 -13.70
N ILE A 310 3.38 13.61 -14.19
CA ILE A 310 4.34 12.81 -13.42
C ILE A 310 5.69 13.53 -13.49
N GLY A 311 6.22 13.94 -12.33
CA GLY A 311 7.53 14.62 -12.20
C GLY A 311 8.68 13.68 -11.82
N GLU A 312 9.89 14.24 -11.71
CA GLU A 312 11.20 13.57 -11.49
C GLU A 312 11.29 12.53 -10.37
N GLU A 313 10.37 12.43 -9.41
CA GLU A 313 10.45 11.36 -8.40
C GLU A 313 10.14 9.95 -8.96
N ILE A 314 9.73 9.83 -10.24
CA ILE A 314 9.26 8.58 -10.84
C ILE A 314 9.95 8.22 -12.18
N LEU A 315 10.66 9.15 -12.84
CA LEU A 315 11.28 8.92 -14.16
C LEU A 315 12.77 8.58 -14.12
#